data_AF-A0A9P3ET40-F1
#
_entry.id   AF-A0A9P3ET40-F1
#
_cell.length_a   1.000
_cell.length_b   1.000
_cell.length_c   1.000
_cell.angle_alpha   90.00
_cell.angle_beta   90.00
_cell.angle_gamma   90.00
#
_symmetry.space_group_name_H-M   'P 1'
#
loop_
_entity.id
_entity.type
_entity.pdbx_description
1 polymer ?
#
loop_
_entity_poly.entity_id
_entity_poly.type
_entity_poly.pdbx_seq_one_letter_code
_entity_poly.pdbx_strand_id
1 'polypeptide(L)'
;MATAKKIQLSTANSGIFSVELREDSARAASEVLQDDLENHHMFFNESGFHNHIVHLILTIYALGATPDEIRAAYDRNKAYQRPVMPTTQSVVESMHDKSQFQQHLGKEKNYPNYLAFFQQEIEKKGVADVLNEYLFSGSECAETMLARLFGGLLHPLIHLGFGLEFDQPAIVAEGLAQTAVHEDWIGRLYLLPVEKAAGGIGKPGKKTMLQIFNEIRADKKLAESAKWEDGNKIRDGVLKRAPDEMIKYAAQFSISAEQMEEKLAELLNLVAYFTGAAQRPPKQVKLDFFLMHCVTSSIFLSKIVTLPYLDTRSKLRVLEWKGRADLALYVSRGVPKLLLEEVTTYEAPNDWKTIFHVSSVHPRDDGHLSKLVRALANGEKVCRPFEARAEELGLLITGDMWLKIANMAIDSTKGDQMDSMWVRSTGFEEARKHFHDRPHL
;
A
#
# COMPACT_ATOMS: atom_id res chain seq x y z
N MET A 1 1.69 -12.41 25.18
CA MET A 1 0.82 -11.42 24.52
C MET A 1 1.70 -10.38 23.85
N ALA A 2 1.28 -9.84 22.71
CA ALA A 2 1.98 -8.76 22.04
C ALA A 2 1.93 -7.47 22.89
N THR A 3 2.98 -6.66 22.81
CA THR A 3 3.07 -5.35 23.47
C THR A 3 3.64 -4.33 22.48
N ALA A 4 3.88 -3.09 22.91
CA ALA A 4 4.53 -2.10 22.06
C ALA A 4 6.01 -2.44 21.74
N LYS A 5 6.62 -3.39 22.46
CA LYS A 5 8.03 -3.79 22.27
C LYS A 5 8.22 -5.28 21.99
N LYS A 6 7.13 -6.05 22.04
CA LYS A 6 7.15 -7.50 21.82
C LYS A 6 6.16 -7.88 20.73
N ILE A 7 6.67 -8.46 19.65
CA ILE A 7 5.88 -9.06 18.58
C ILE A 7 5.51 -10.48 19.00
N GLN A 8 4.24 -10.83 18.85
CA GLN A 8 3.72 -12.14 19.18
C GLN A 8 2.50 -12.45 18.31
N LEU A 9 2.73 -13.25 17.28
CA LEU A 9 1.68 -13.81 16.42
C LEU A 9 1.09 -15.08 17.05
N SER A 10 -0.13 -15.40 16.63
CA SER A 10 -0.85 -16.63 16.97
C SER A 10 -1.88 -16.93 15.89
N THR A 11 -2.40 -18.16 15.82
CA THR A 11 -3.45 -18.50 14.85
C THR A 11 -4.82 -17.92 15.19
N ALA A 12 -4.99 -17.33 16.39
CA ALA A 12 -6.25 -16.75 16.83
C ALA A 12 -6.63 -15.45 16.08
N ASN A 13 -5.65 -14.71 15.57
CA ASN A 13 -5.89 -13.60 14.65
C ASN A 13 -5.45 -14.01 13.25
N SER A 14 -6.42 -14.22 12.36
CA SER A 14 -6.17 -14.63 10.99
C SER A 14 -5.87 -13.50 10.00
N GLY A 15 -5.96 -12.24 10.44
CA GLY A 15 -5.86 -11.08 9.56
C GLY A 15 -7.04 -10.96 8.59
N ILE A 16 -6.86 -10.18 7.54
CA ILE A 16 -7.86 -9.84 6.52
C ILE A 16 -8.07 -11.01 5.56
N PHE A 17 -6.96 -11.60 5.11
CA PHE A 17 -6.94 -12.76 4.22
C PHE A 17 -5.82 -13.71 4.64
N SER A 18 -6.19 -14.96 4.89
CA SER A 18 -5.28 -16.06 5.21
C SER A 18 -5.81 -17.39 4.67
N VAL A 19 -4.93 -18.39 4.53
CA VAL A 19 -5.30 -19.74 4.10
C VAL A 19 -5.12 -20.78 5.20
N GLU A 20 -3.88 -21.14 5.54
CA GLU A 20 -3.55 -22.28 6.42
C GLU A 20 -2.55 -21.83 7.49
N LEU A 21 -3.03 -21.07 8.48
CA LEU A 21 -2.17 -20.59 9.56
C LEU A 21 -1.73 -21.74 10.47
N ARG A 22 -0.48 -21.68 10.94
CA ARG A 22 0.12 -22.68 11.81
C ARG A 22 0.77 -22.03 13.03
N GLU A 23 0.68 -22.68 14.18
CA GLU A 23 1.28 -22.21 15.44
C GLU A 23 2.81 -22.21 15.40
N ASP A 24 3.43 -23.18 14.72
CA ASP A 24 4.89 -23.22 14.55
C ASP A 24 5.41 -22.05 13.68
N SER A 25 4.64 -21.71 12.65
CA SER A 25 4.94 -20.62 11.72
C SER A 25 4.69 -19.26 12.38
N ALA A 26 3.66 -19.16 13.24
CA ALA A 26 3.43 -17.99 14.08
C ALA A 26 4.62 -17.72 15.03
N ARG A 27 5.18 -18.78 15.63
CA ARG A 27 6.40 -18.65 16.47
C ARG A 27 7.60 -18.19 15.66
N ALA A 28 7.88 -18.84 14.52
CA ALA A 28 9.00 -18.47 13.66
C ALA A 28 8.88 -17.02 13.14
N ALA A 29 7.68 -16.60 12.71
CA ALA A 29 7.42 -15.23 12.30
C ALA A 29 7.61 -14.24 13.47
N SER A 30 7.13 -14.58 14.67
CA SER A 30 7.36 -13.74 15.86
C SER A 30 8.85 -13.58 16.19
N GLU A 31 9.63 -14.67 16.10
CA GLU A 31 11.08 -14.67 16.34
C GLU A 31 11.80 -13.74 15.37
N VAL A 32 11.60 -13.92 14.06
CA VAL A 32 12.32 -13.13 13.05
C VAL A 32 11.89 -11.67 13.00
N LEU A 33 10.61 -11.38 13.26
CA LEU A 33 10.12 -10.00 13.33
C LEU A 33 10.63 -9.28 14.58
N GLN A 34 10.75 -10.00 15.71
CA GLN A 34 11.37 -9.42 16.91
C GLN A 34 12.85 -9.09 16.66
N ASP A 35 13.58 -9.99 15.99
CA ASP A 35 14.98 -9.75 15.60
C ASP A 35 15.11 -8.55 14.64
N ASP A 36 14.16 -8.39 13.71
CA ASP A 36 14.11 -7.23 12.81
C ASP A 36 13.93 -5.91 13.56
N LEU A 37 12.92 -5.85 14.46
CA LEU A 37 12.64 -4.69 15.30
C LEU A 37 13.84 -4.26 16.16
N GLU A 38 14.61 -5.24 16.65
CA GLU A 38 15.73 -5.00 17.57
C GLU A 38 17.03 -4.61 16.86
N ASN A 39 17.23 -5.08 15.62
CA ASN A 39 18.55 -4.98 14.96
C ASN A 39 18.57 -4.17 13.68
N HIS A 40 17.43 -3.89 13.05
CA HIS A 40 17.40 -3.23 11.75
C HIS A 40 16.66 -1.88 11.76
N HIS A 41 17.09 -1.01 10.86
CA HIS A 41 16.41 0.25 10.60
C HIS A 41 15.19 0.03 9.70
N MET A 42 14.23 0.95 9.76
CA MET A 42 13.07 0.98 8.87
C MET A 42 13.39 1.28 7.41
N PHE A 43 14.63 1.69 7.12
CA PHE A 43 15.12 1.96 5.77
C PHE A 43 16.40 1.17 5.55
N PHE A 44 16.52 0.47 4.42
CA PHE A 44 17.70 -0.34 4.12
C PHE A 44 18.84 0.44 3.48
N ASN A 45 18.61 1.69 3.05
CA ASN A 45 19.65 2.56 2.51
C ASN A 45 19.42 4.04 2.88
N GLU A 46 20.41 4.89 2.59
CA GLU A 46 20.38 6.35 2.81
C GLU A 46 19.51 7.09 1.77
N SER A 47 18.98 6.38 0.77
CA SER A 47 18.02 6.92 -0.21
C SER A 47 16.57 6.84 0.28
N GLY A 48 16.35 6.37 1.51
CA GLY A 48 15.03 6.24 2.12
C GLY A 48 14.19 5.07 1.60
N PHE A 49 14.83 4.02 1.06
CA PHE A 49 14.09 2.81 0.64
C PHE A 49 13.77 1.94 1.86
N HIS A 50 12.54 1.42 1.90
CA HIS A 50 11.94 0.82 3.09
C HIS A 50 12.39 -0.60 3.35
N ASN A 51 12.62 -0.95 4.62
CA ASN A 51 12.73 -2.33 5.06
C ASN A 51 11.38 -3.04 4.85
N HIS A 52 11.37 -4.10 4.02
CA HIS A 52 10.18 -4.88 3.69
C HIS A 52 10.02 -6.15 4.52
N ILE A 53 10.87 -6.43 5.51
CA ILE A 53 10.83 -7.68 6.28
C ILE A 53 9.47 -7.88 6.96
N VAL A 54 8.96 -6.88 7.69
CA VAL A 54 7.61 -6.92 8.27
C VAL A 54 6.55 -7.25 7.23
N HIS A 55 6.65 -6.61 6.05
CA HIS A 55 5.67 -6.78 4.98
C HIS A 55 5.70 -8.18 4.40
N LEU A 56 6.90 -8.71 4.13
CA LEU A 56 7.12 -10.03 3.57
C LEU A 56 6.69 -11.11 4.57
N ILE A 57 7.22 -11.09 5.79
CA ILE A 57 7.02 -12.15 6.77
C ILE A 57 5.54 -12.29 7.16
N LEU A 58 4.85 -11.18 7.43
CA LEU A 58 3.42 -11.24 7.77
C LEU A 58 2.56 -11.70 6.59
N THR A 59 2.94 -11.31 5.37
CA THR A 59 2.24 -11.75 4.16
C THR A 59 2.41 -13.26 3.94
N ILE A 60 3.65 -13.78 3.95
CA ILE A 60 3.88 -15.20 3.68
C ILE A 60 3.37 -16.08 4.82
N TYR A 61 3.42 -15.60 6.07
CA TYR A 61 2.75 -16.24 7.19
C TYR A 61 1.24 -16.40 6.92
N ALA A 62 0.58 -15.33 6.47
CA ALA A 62 -0.84 -15.38 6.11
C ALA A 62 -1.14 -16.31 4.93
N LEU A 63 -0.19 -16.44 4.00
CA LEU A 63 -0.26 -17.33 2.85
C LEU A 63 0.14 -18.79 3.18
N GLY A 64 0.38 -19.11 4.45
CA GLY A 64 0.62 -20.49 4.91
C GLY A 64 2.08 -20.96 4.80
N ALA A 65 3.05 -20.03 4.73
CA ALA A 65 4.46 -20.38 4.73
C ALA A 65 4.86 -21.14 6.01
N THR A 66 5.69 -22.16 5.82
CA THR A 66 6.29 -22.97 6.87
C THR A 66 7.34 -22.17 7.68
N PRO A 67 7.74 -22.65 8.87
CA PRO A 67 8.79 -22.01 9.65
C PRO A 67 10.12 -21.83 8.89
N ASP A 68 10.47 -22.81 8.05
CA ASP A 68 11.73 -22.79 7.29
C ASP A 68 11.67 -21.78 6.14
N GLU A 69 10.54 -21.68 5.46
CA GLU A 69 10.32 -20.65 4.42
C GLU A 69 10.35 -19.23 5.02
N ILE A 70 9.76 -19.04 6.20
CA ILE A 70 9.79 -17.77 6.94
C ILE A 70 11.24 -17.38 7.30
N ARG A 71 12.02 -18.31 7.86
CA ARG A 71 13.42 -18.05 8.22
C ARG A 71 14.29 -17.81 7.00
N ALA A 72 14.11 -18.58 5.93
CA ALA A 72 14.83 -18.38 4.68
C ALA A 72 14.53 -17.02 4.03
N ALA A 73 13.27 -16.58 4.07
CA ALA A 73 12.86 -15.26 3.60
C ALA A 73 13.51 -14.14 4.44
N TYR A 74 13.54 -14.30 5.76
CA TYR A 74 14.20 -13.37 6.68
C TYR A 74 15.71 -13.29 6.44
N ASP A 75 16.40 -14.43 6.38
CA ASP A 75 17.85 -14.49 6.20
C ASP A 75 18.30 -13.83 4.90
N ARG A 76 17.52 -13.96 3.83
CA ARG A 76 17.77 -13.25 2.57
C ARG A 76 17.59 -11.74 2.72
N ASN A 77 16.52 -11.31 3.38
CA ASN A 77 16.15 -9.89 3.41
C ASN A 77 16.96 -9.08 4.44
N LYS A 78 17.36 -9.69 5.55
CA LYS A 78 18.18 -9.01 6.57
C LYS A 78 19.59 -8.65 6.08
N ALA A 79 20.10 -9.38 5.08
CA ALA A 79 21.48 -9.27 4.60
C ALA A 79 21.88 -7.89 4.05
N TYR A 80 20.93 -7.03 3.69
CA TYR A 80 21.18 -5.70 3.14
C TYR A 80 20.54 -4.57 3.96
N GLN A 81 19.96 -4.88 5.13
CA GLN A 81 19.33 -3.87 5.98
C GLN A 81 20.38 -3.00 6.67
N ARG A 82 20.01 -1.75 6.95
CA ARG A 82 20.81 -0.89 7.83
C ARG A 82 20.62 -1.35 9.29
N PRO A 83 21.66 -1.24 10.12
CA PRO A 83 21.51 -1.52 11.54
C PRO A 83 20.59 -0.50 12.22
N VAL A 84 19.97 -0.90 13.33
CA VAL A 84 19.23 0.01 14.21
C VAL A 84 20.13 1.17 14.66
N MET A 85 19.53 2.35 14.77
CA MET A 85 20.22 3.57 15.21
C MET A 85 19.91 3.86 16.68
N PRO A 86 20.84 4.44 17.45
CA PRO A 86 20.62 4.72 18.86
C PRO A 86 19.53 5.77 19.08
N THR A 87 18.73 5.56 20.13
CA THR A 87 17.74 6.52 20.60
C THR A 87 18.39 7.59 21.47
N THR A 88 18.00 8.85 21.28
CA THR A 88 18.39 9.98 22.13
C THR A 88 17.28 10.27 23.14
N GLN A 89 17.44 9.81 24.38
CA GLN A 89 16.38 9.86 25.39
C GLN A 89 15.81 11.26 25.65
N SER A 90 16.65 12.31 25.66
CA SER A 90 16.18 13.70 25.83
C SER A 90 15.29 14.19 24.69
N VAL A 91 15.47 13.67 23.47
CA VAL A 91 14.59 13.96 22.32
C VAL A 91 13.27 13.22 22.48
N VAL A 92 13.29 11.96 22.93
CA VAL A 92 12.06 11.20 23.20
C VAL A 92 11.22 11.89 24.29
N GLU A 93 11.86 12.36 25.34
CA GLU A 93 11.19 13.08 26.43
C GLU A 93 10.62 14.42 25.96
N SER A 94 11.32 15.16 25.09
CA SER A 94 10.81 16.43 24.57
C SER A 94 9.58 16.23 23.67
N MET A 95 9.48 15.10 22.95
CA MET A 95 8.34 14.79 22.06
C MET A 95 6.99 14.67 22.79
N HIS A 96 6.95 14.59 24.12
CA HIS A 96 5.70 14.70 24.88
C HIS A 96 5.09 16.11 24.81
N ASP A 97 5.88 17.13 24.46
CA ASP A 97 5.41 18.43 23.99
C ASP A 97 5.12 18.38 22.48
N LYS A 98 3.90 18.76 22.08
CA LYS A 98 3.46 18.69 20.66
C LYS A 98 4.23 19.61 19.72
N SER A 99 4.76 20.74 20.19
CA SER A 99 5.59 21.62 19.36
C SER A 99 6.94 20.96 19.11
N GLN A 100 7.57 20.42 20.16
CA GLN A 100 8.83 19.68 20.03
C GLN A 100 8.66 18.44 19.16
N PHE A 101 7.59 17.65 19.35
CA PHE A 101 7.23 16.53 18.47
C PHE A 101 7.24 16.96 17.00
N GLN A 102 6.59 18.07 16.67
CA GLN A 102 6.48 18.54 15.28
C GLN A 102 7.81 19.05 14.71
N GLN A 103 8.70 19.64 15.52
CA GLN A 103 10.02 20.10 15.08
C GLN A 103 10.93 18.97 14.59
N HIS A 104 10.66 17.73 14.99
CA HIS A 104 11.42 16.55 14.60
C HIS A 104 10.90 15.86 13.32
N LEU A 105 9.73 16.26 12.80
CA LEU A 105 9.05 15.58 11.70
C LEU A 105 9.85 15.68 10.39
N GLY A 106 9.73 14.64 9.55
CA GLY A 106 10.36 14.59 8.23
C GLY A 106 11.88 14.40 8.24
N LYS A 107 12.47 14.15 9.43
CA LYS A 107 13.91 13.94 9.60
C LYS A 107 14.16 12.47 9.88
N GLU A 108 14.66 11.74 8.89
CA GLU A 108 14.93 10.30 8.97
C GLU A 108 15.68 9.89 10.24
N LYS A 109 16.72 10.66 10.62
CA LYS A 109 17.52 10.41 11.83
C LYS A 109 16.71 10.33 13.14
N ASN A 110 15.49 10.85 13.16
CA ASN A 110 14.61 10.80 14.33
C ASN A 110 13.71 9.56 14.36
N TYR A 111 13.79 8.64 13.38
CA TYR A 111 13.05 7.38 13.37
C TYR A 111 13.17 6.61 14.70
N PRO A 112 14.37 6.31 15.24
CA PRO A 112 14.47 5.57 16.50
C PRO A 112 13.86 6.33 17.69
N ASN A 113 13.88 7.66 17.67
CA ASN A 113 13.27 8.50 18.70
C ASN A 113 11.74 8.43 18.63
N TYR A 114 11.16 8.51 17.43
CA TYR A 114 9.72 8.35 17.25
C TYR A 114 9.26 6.94 17.58
N LEU A 115 10.03 5.91 17.23
CA LEU A 115 9.70 4.54 17.60
C LEU A 115 9.62 4.41 19.12
N ALA A 116 10.67 4.81 19.85
CA ALA A 116 10.67 4.77 21.31
C ALA A 116 9.53 5.59 21.92
N PHE A 117 9.23 6.76 21.37
CA PHE A 117 8.11 7.60 21.78
C PHE A 117 6.76 6.90 21.60
N PHE A 118 6.46 6.38 20.41
CA PHE A 118 5.19 5.70 20.15
C PHE A 118 5.06 4.41 20.94
N GLN A 119 6.16 3.72 21.23
CA GLN A 119 6.15 2.57 22.13
C GLN A 119 5.70 2.96 23.55
N GLN A 120 6.21 4.07 24.09
CA GLN A 120 5.80 4.59 25.41
C GLN A 120 4.32 5.03 25.40
N GLU A 121 3.89 5.72 24.35
CA GLU A 121 2.51 6.20 24.22
C GLU A 121 1.51 5.05 24.11
N ILE A 122 1.83 4.01 23.34
CA ILE A 122 1.00 2.81 23.19
C ILE A 122 0.97 1.99 24.48
N GLU A 123 2.09 1.86 25.20
CA GLU A 123 2.11 1.22 26.53
C GLU A 123 1.18 1.94 27.52
N LYS A 124 1.09 3.27 27.44
CA LYS A 124 0.31 4.09 28.36
C LYS A 124 -1.17 4.19 28.02
N LYS A 125 -1.49 4.37 26.73
CA LYS A 125 -2.83 4.74 26.25
C LYS A 125 -3.50 3.63 25.43
N GLY A 126 -2.72 2.69 24.92
CA GLY A 126 -3.18 1.70 23.95
C GLY A 126 -3.24 2.24 22.52
N VAL A 127 -3.35 1.32 21.56
CA VAL A 127 -3.31 1.63 20.12
C VAL A 127 -4.42 2.59 19.70
N ALA A 128 -5.66 2.36 20.16
CA ALA A 128 -6.82 3.15 19.74
C ALA A 128 -6.66 4.65 20.03
N ASP A 129 -6.30 4.99 21.26
CA ASP A 129 -6.14 6.38 21.71
C ASP A 129 -4.96 7.06 21.02
N VAL A 130 -3.85 6.34 20.81
CA VAL A 130 -2.69 6.88 20.08
C VAL A 130 -3.04 7.17 18.62
N LEU A 131 -3.74 6.26 17.94
CA LEU A 131 -4.19 6.52 16.56
C LEU A 131 -5.13 7.72 16.50
N ASN A 132 -6.08 7.81 17.43
CA ASN A 132 -6.96 8.96 17.49
C ASN A 132 -6.16 10.25 17.69
N GLU A 133 -5.30 10.29 18.70
CA GLU A 133 -4.52 11.49 19.03
C GLU A 133 -3.62 11.96 17.88
N TYR A 134 -2.88 11.04 17.25
CA TYR A 134 -1.84 11.38 16.28
C TYR A 134 -2.26 11.26 14.81
N LEU A 135 -3.44 10.73 14.48
CA LEU A 135 -3.91 10.66 13.07
C LEU A 135 -5.32 11.20 12.85
N PHE A 136 -6.21 11.14 13.84
CA PHE A 136 -7.65 11.34 13.61
C PHE A 136 -8.31 12.44 14.45
N SER A 137 -7.63 13.01 15.43
CA SER A 137 -8.17 14.03 16.35
C SER A 137 -8.54 15.35 15.70
N GLY A 138 -8.08 15.60 14.46
CA GLY A 138 -8.24 16.88 13.77
C GLY A 138 -7.35 18.01 14.29
N SER A 139 -6.46 17.72 15.26
CA SER A 139 -5.42 18.65 15.68
C SER A 139 -4.39 18.88 14.58
N GLU A 140 -3.65 20.00 14.62
CA GLU A 140 -2.57 20.28 13.64
C GLU A 140 -1.54 19.14 13.55
N CYS A 141 -1.21 18.54 14.69
CA CYS A 141 -0.32 17.39 14.77
C CYS A 141 -0.93 16.18 14.02
N ALA A 142 -2.20 15.87 14.27
CA ALA A 142 -2.89 14.76 13.61
C ALA A 142 -3.03 14.97 12.11
N GLU A 143 -3.40 16.18 11.68
CA GLU A 143 -3.47 16.55 10.26
C GLU A 143 -2.12 16.42 9.56
N THR A 144 -1.04 16.85 10.21
CA THR A 144 0.32 16.72 9.66
C THR A 144 0.78 15.27 9.57
N MET A 145 0.50 14.45 10.57
CA MET A 145 0.82 13.02 10.55
C MET A 145 -0.01 12.26 9.51
N LEU A 146 -1.31 12.54 9.41
CA LEU A 146 -2.19 11.93 8.41
C LEU A 146 -1.72 12.28 6.98
N ALA A 147 -1.27 13.51 6.75
CA ALA A 147 -0.67 13.92 5.48
C ALA A 147 0.57 13.08 5.10
N ARG A 148 1.37 12.66 6.10
CA ARG A 148 2.56 11.82 5.92
C ARG A 148 2.24 10.34 5.77
N LEU A 149 1.10 9.88 6.29
CA LEU A 149 0.67 8.48 6.19
C LEU A 149 0.57 8.01 4.72
N PHE A 150 0.26 8.93 3.81
CA PHE A 150 0.16 8.68 2.37
C PHE A 150 1.47 8.95 1.61
N GLY A 151 2.54 9.34 2.30
CA GLY A 151 3.88 9.57 1.72
C GLY A 151 4.58 8.28 1.31
N GLY A 152 5.78 8.41 0.70
CA GLY A 152 6.68 7.29 0.48
C GLY A 152 6.11 6.13 -0.34
N LEU A 153 5.27 6.38 -1.36
CA LEU A 153 4.54 5.34 -2.09
C LEU A 153 3.63 4.48 -1.19
N LEU A 154 2.96 5.12 -0.23
CA LEU A 154 2.01 4.51 0.71
C LEU A 154 2.66 3.53 1.71
N HIS A 155 3.98 3.46 1.80
CA HIS A 155 4.66 2.57 2.74
C HIS A 155 4.25 2.79 4.21
N PRO A 156 4.05 4.03 4.71
CA PRO A 156 3.57 4.23 6.07
C PRO A 156 2.18 3.62 6.30
N LEU A 157 1.26 3.80 5.35
CA LEU A 157 -0.06 3.16 5.38
C LEU A 157 0.03 1.63 5.32
N ILE A 158 0.90 1.09 4.47
CA ILE A 158 1.13 -0.37 4.35
C ILE A 158 1.66 -0.93 5.67
N HIS A 159 2.70 -0.32 6.23
CA HIS A 159 3.35 -0.79 7.45
C HIS A 159 2.40 -0.69 8.65
N LEU A 160 1.72 0.45 8.83
CA LEU A 160 0.69 0.60 9.84
C LEU A 160 -0.45 -0.43 9.63
N GLY A 161 -0.86 -0.63 8.39
CA GLY A 161 -1.89 -1.61 8.02
C GLY A 161 -1.58 -3.03 8.49
N PHE A 162 -0.33 -3.48 8.35
CA PHE A 162 0.12 -4.77 8.89
C PHE A 162 0.03 -4.84 10.42
N GLY A 163 0.47 -3.79 11.12
CA GLY A 163 0.36 -3.72 12.58
C GLY A 163 -1.08 -3.78 13.08
N LEU A 164 -2.01 -3.11 12.39
CA LEU A 164 -3.43 -3.13 12.70
C LEU A 164 -4.08 -4.47 12.36
N GLU A 165 -3.74 -5.05 11.20
CA GLU A 165 -4.28 -6.33 10.74
C GLU A 165 -4.02 -7.45 11.75
N PHE A 166 -2.76 -7.60 12.17
CA PHE A 166 -2.30 -8.69 13.03
C PHE A 166 -2.32 -8.35 14.53
N ASP A 167 -2.93 -7.21 14.91
CA ASP A 167 -2.99 -6.69 16.27
C ASP A 167 -1.61 -6.69 16.97
N GLN A 168 -0.59 -6.14 16.29
CA GLN A 168 0.80 -6.06 16.77
C GLN A 168 1.16 -4.62 17.16
N PRO A 169 1.09 -4.23 18.45
CA PRO A 169 1.30 -2.84 18.86
C PRO A 169 2.72 -2.33 18.59
N ALA A 170 3.72 -3.21 18.58
CA ALA A 170 5.09 -2.87 18.18
C ALA A 170 5.17 -2.40 16.71
N ILE A 171 4.51 -3.13 15.80
CA ILE A 171 4.46 -2.79 14.38
C ILE A 171 3.60 -1.54 14.14
N VAL A 172 2.57 -1.30 14.97
CA VAL A 172 1.85 -0.02 14.96
C VAL A 172 2.78 1.14 15.33
N ALA A 173 3.64 0.97 16.35
CA ALA A 173 4.63 1.99 16.72
C ALA A 173 5.64 2.24 15.58
N GLU A 174 6.13 1.19 14.93
CA GLU A 174 6.99 1.28 13.75
C GLU A 174 6.32 2.04 12.60
N GLY A 175 5.05 1.74 12.28
CA GLY A 175 4.29 2.42 11.24
C GLY A 175 4.06 3.91 11.54
N LEU A 176 3.78 4.26 12.80
CA LEU A 176 3.65 5.66 13.23
C LEU A 176 5.00 6.40 13.21
N ALA A 177 6.08 5.74 13.61
CA ALA A 177 7.42 6.32 13.54
C ALA A 177 7.87 6.53 12.10
N GLN A 178 7.61 5.56 11.21
CA GLN A 178 7.81 5.68 9.77
C GLN A 178 7.00 6.86 9.22
N THR A 179 5.73 6.98 9.60
CA THR A 179 4.87 8.13 9.23
C THR A 179 5.50 9.46 9.64
N ALA A 180 5.99 9.58 10.88
CA ALA A 180 6.56 10.83 11.41
C ALA A 180 7.79 11.31 10.62
N VAL A 181 8.60 10.40 10.07
CA VAL A 181 9.84 10.75 9.34
C VAL A 181 9.65 10.89 7.83
N HIS A 182 8.51 10.52 7.27
CA HIS A 182 8.23 10.72 5.83
C HIS A 182 7.81 12.15 5.50
N GLU A 183 8.04 12.57 4.25
CA GLU A 183 7.54 13.85 3.72
C GLU A 183 6.01 13.92 3.70
N ASP A 184 5.45 15.13 3.79
CA ASP A 184 4.00 15.39 3.83
C ASP A 184 3.44 16.03 2.54
N TRP A 185 4.25 16.17 1.49
CA TRP A 185 3.87 16.95 0.31
C TRP A 185 2.62 16.41 -0.38
N ILE A 186 2.40 15.08 -0.41
CA ILE A 186 1.20 14.52 -1.06
C ILE A 186 -0.06 14.87 -0.28
N GLY A 187 0.00 14.89 1.05
CA GLY A 187 -1.09 15.34 1.89
C GLY A 187 -1.35 16.84 1.73
N ARG A 188 -0.30 17.66 1.82
CA ARG A 188 -0.40 19.13 1.81
C ARG A 188 -0.72 19.72 0.45
N LEU A 189 -0.09 19.23 -0.62
CA LEU A 189 -0.23 19.79 -1.96
C LEU A 189 -1.39 19.16 -2.75
N TYR A 190 -1.90 18.01 -2.33
CA TYR A 190 -2.93 17.29 -3.08
C TYR A 190 -4.11 16.84 -2.22
N LEU A 191 -3.94 15.95 -1.25
CA LEU A 191 -5.10 15.33 -0.56
C LEU A 191 -5.94 16.33 0.22
N LEU A 192 -5.33 17.28 0.94
CA LEU A 192 -6.03 18.34 1.67
C LEU A 192 -6.76 19.31 0.71
N PRO A 193 -6.13 19.84 -0.36
CA PRO A 193 -6.84 20.60 -1.40
C PRO A 193 -8.02 19.85 -2.03
N VAL A 194 -7.87 18.56 -2.32
CA VAL A 194 -8.95 17.73 -2.87
C VAL A 194 -10.09 17.56 -1.87
N GLU A 195 -9.79 17.27 -0.61
CA GLU A 195 -10.80 17.19 0.47
C GLU A 195 -11.59 18.49 0.58
N LYS A 196 -10.90 19.64 0.52
CA LYS A 196 -11.57 20.95 0.53
C LYS A 196 -12.46 21.14 -0.70
N ALA A 197 -11.97 20.80 -1.90
CA ALA A 197 -12.72 20.91 -3.15
C ALA A 197 -13.95 19.98 -3.20
N ALA A 198 -13.89 18.84 -2.52
CA ALA A 198 -15.02 17.91 -2.36
C ALA A 198 -16.10 18.44 -1.38
N GLY A 199 -15.84 19.54 -0.67
CA GLY A 199 -16.72 20.05 0.38
C GLY A 199 -16.60 19.30 1.70
N GLY A 200 -15.44 18.70 1.98
CA GLY A 200 -15.14 17.89 3.14
C GLY A 200 -15.27 16.39 2.90
N ILE A 201 -15.25 15.62 3.99
CA ILE A 201 -15.36 14.15 3.99
C ILE A 201 -16.81 13.72 4.20
N GLY A 202 -17.20 12.57 3.63
CA GLY A 202 -18.49 11.95 3.93
C GLY A 202 -19.64 12.42 3.06
N LYS A 203 -19.33 13.03 1.91
CA LYS A 203 -20.34 13.48 0.96
C LYS A 203 -20.79 12.32 0.06
N PRO A 204 -22.09 12.20 -0.26
CA PRO A 204 -22.55 11.16 -1.18
C PRO A 204 -21.85 11.25 -2.54
N GLY A 205 -21.17 10.17 -2.93
CA GLY A 205 -20.56 10.02 -4.23
C GLY A 205 -21.63 9.84 -5.31
N LYS A 206 -21.50 10.59 -6.41
CA LYS A 206 -22.47 10.57 -7.53
C LYS A 206 -22.00 9.80 -8.75
N LYS A 207 -20.74 9.37 -8.74
CA LYS A 207 -20.09 8.64 -9.83
C LYS A 207 -19.41 7.40 -9.28
N THR A 208 -19.26 6.39 -10.11
CA THR A 208 -18.35 5.29 -9.81
C THR A 208 -16.91 5.77 -9.93
N MET A 209 -15.99 5.13 -9.22
CA MET A 209 -14.56 5.45 -9.33
C MET A 209 -14.07 5.23 -10.76
N LEU A 210 -14.62 4.23 -11.47
CA LEU A 210 -14.32 3.98 -12.89
C LEU A 210 -14.76 5.14 -13.81
N GLN A 211 -15.92 5.75 -13.56
CA GLN A 211 -16.37 6.93 -14.34
C GLN A 211 -15.39 8.09 -14.17
N ILE A 212 -15.03 8.42 -12.93
CA ILE A 212 -14.05 9.47 -12.61
C ILE A 212 -12.70 9.17 -13.27
N PHE A 213 -12.26 7.92 -13.18
CA PHE A 213 -11.02 7.43 -13.77
C PHE A 213 -10.99 7.58 -15.30
N ASN A 214 -12.09 7.24 -15.99
CA ASN A 214 -12.19 7.41 -17.44
C ASN A 214 -12.23 8.89 -17.86
N GLU A 215 -12.85 9.76 -17.08
CA GLU A 215 -12.81 11.21 -17.32
C GLU A 215 -11.40 11.77 -17.18
N ILE A 216 -10.64 11.34 -16.17
CA ILE A 216 -9.22 11.68 -15.99
C ILE A 216 -8.40 11.25 -17.20
N ARG A 217 -8.62 10.03 -17.71
CA ARG A 217 -7.91 9.51 -18.88
C ARG A 217 -8.21 10.29 -20.16
N ALA A 218 -9.42 10.82 -20.29
CA ALA A 218 -9.86 11.61 -21.43
C ALA A 218 -9.36 13.06 -21.39
N ASP A 219 -8.97 13.57 -20.21
CA ASP A 219 -8.41 14.91 -20.07
C ASP A 219 -6.96 14.95 -20.60
N LYS A 220 -6.77 15.65 -21.72
CA LYS A 220 -5.45 15.75 -22.38
C LYS A 220 -4.40 16.41 -21.51
N LYS A 221 -4.77 17.41 -20.70
CA LYS A 221 -3.82 18.13 -19.87
C LYS A 221 -3.31 17.23 -18.76
N LEU A 222 -4.17 16.40 -18.16
CA LEU A 222 -3.74 15.37 -17.21
C LEU A 222 -2.93 14.27 -17.89
N ALA A 223 -3.37 13.75 -19.03
CA ALA A 223 -2.67 12.71 -19.76
C ALA A 223 -1.24 13.10 -20.15
N GLU A 224 -1.01 14.37 -20.46
CA GLU A 224 0.31 14.89 -20.84
C GLU A 224 1.08 15.52 -19.66
N SER A 225 0.49 15.55 -18.46
CA SER A 225 1.05 16.27 -17.31
C SER A 225 2.29 15.63 -16.72
N ALA A 226 2.40 14.31 -16.70
CA ALA A 226 3.61 13.62 -16.22
C ALA A 226 4.59 13.41 -17.39
N LYS A 227 5.88 13.64 -17.14
CA LYS A 227 6.97 13.47 -18.11
C LYS A 227 8.00 12.47 -17.60
N TRP A 228 8.78 11.89 -18.51
CA TRP A 228 9.76 10.87 -18.18
C TRP A 228 10.85 11.40 -17.24
N GLU A 229 11.30 12.63 -17.50
CA GLU A 229 12.35 13.35 -16.79
C GLU A 229 11.96 13.88 -15.40
N ASP A 230 10.67 13.85 -15.03
CA ASP A 230 10.26 14.26 -13.70
C ASP A 230 10.81 13.28 -12.66
N GLY A 231 11.46 13.83 -11.62
CA GLY A 231 11.94 13.06 -10.46
C GLY A 231 10.77 12.36 -9.77
N ASN A 232 9.88 13.14 -9.15
CA ASN A 232 8.60 12.64 -8.67
C ASN A 232 7.48 13.02 -9.65
N LYS A 233 6.97 12.05 -10.41
CA LYS A 233 5.97 12.30 -11.46
C LYS A 233 4.61 12.81 -10.96
N ILE A 234 4.29 12.70 -9.66
CA ILE A 234 3.12 13.36 -9.08
C ILE A 234 3.47 14.83 -8.77
N ARG A 235 4.45 15.05 -7.89
CA ARG A 235 4.81 16.39 -7.37
C ARG A 235 5.38 17.29 -8.47
N ASP A 236 6.39 16.80 -9.17
CA ASP A 236 7.14 17.55 -10.17
C ASP A 236 6.47 17.48 -11.54
N GLY A 237 5.50 16.57 -11.70
CA GLY A 237 4.71 16.37 -12.91
C GLY A 237 3.27 16.85 -12.80
N VAL A 238 2.37 15.94 -12.41
CA VAL A 238 0.91 16.19 -12.36
C VAL A 238 0.57 17.48 -11.62
N LEU A 239 1.06 17.66 -10.39
CA LEU A 239 0.75 18.84 -9.56
C LEU A 239 1.46 20.11 -10.01
N LYS A 240 2.50 19.99 -10.84
CA LYS A 240 3.19 21.15 -11.44
C LYS A 240 2.44 21.67 -12.66
N ARG A 241 1.85 20.78 -13.47
CA ARG A 241 1.32 21.12 -14.80
C ARG A 241 -0.20 21.05 -14.91
N ALA A 242 -0.87 20.23 -14.11
CA ALA A 242 -2.31 20.05 -14.11
C ALA A 242 -2.91 19.92 -12.68
N PRO A 243 -2.50 20.76 -11.70
CA PRO A 243 -3.01 20.64 -10.33
C PRO A 243 -4.52 20.84 -10.26
N ASP A 244 -5.06 21.84 -10.96
CA ASP A 244 -6.48 22.19 -10.91
C ASP A 244 -7.35 21.08 -11.50
N GLU A 245 -6.95 20.50 -12.63
CA GLU A 245 -7.65 19.37 -13.24
C GLU A 245 -7.60 18.14 -12.34
N MET A 246 -6.43 17.82 -11.78
CA MET A 246 -6.27 16.66 -10.90
C MET A 246 -7.16 16.82 -9.65
N ILE A 247 -7.17 18.00 -9.05
CA ILE A 247 -8.01 18.32 -7.89
C ILE A 247 -9.50 18.22 -8.26
N LYS A 248 -9.91 18.82 -9.37
CA LYS A 248 -11.30 18.82 -9.84
C LYS A 248 -11.85 17.40 -10.03
N TYR A 249 -11.10 16.50 -10.65
CA TYR A 249 -11.57 15.14 -10.86
C TYR A 249 -11.52 14.31 -9.58
N ALA A 250 -10.42 14.38 -8.82
CA ALA A 250 -10.28 13.60 -7.59
C ALA A 250 -11.30 14.02 -6.50
N ALA A 251 -11.74 15.28 -6.50
CA ALA A 251 -12.76 15.77 -5.56
C ALA A 251 -14.15 15.15 -5.78
N GLN A 252 -14.39 14.54 -6.95
CA GLN A 252 -15.63 13.83 -7.22
C GLN A 252 -15.67 12.44 -6.55
N PHE A 253 -14.51 11.93 -6.09
CA PHE A 253 -14.44 10.73 -5.29
C PHE A 253 -14.74 11.08 -3.82
N SER A 254 -16.00 10.92 -3.46
CA SER A 254 -16.55 11.10 -2.12
C SER A 254 -17.42 9.89 -1.76
N ILE A 255 -17.50 9.58 -0.47
CA ILE A 255 -18.15 8.36 0.02
C ILE A 255 -19.04 8.76 1.20
N SER A 256 -20.35 8.50 1.14
CA SER A 256 -21.18 8.58 2.35
C SER A 256 -21.06 7.30 3.19
N ALA A 257 -21.54 7.34 4.43
CA ALA A 257 -21.50 6.17 5.32
C ALA A 257 -22.20 4.94 4.72
N GLU A 258 -23.29 5.16 3.98
CA GLU A 258 -24.11 4.13 3.34
C GLU A 258 -23.42 3.51 2.12
N GLN A 259 -22.47 4.22 1.51
CA GLN A 259 -21.74 3.79 0.31
C GLN A 259 -20.41 3.09 0.64
N MET A 260 -20.07 2.93 1.92
CA MET A 260 -18.73 2.53 2.35
C MET A 260 -18.29 1.19 1.76
N GLU A 261 -19.15 0.16 1.81
CA GLU A 261 -18.82 -1.18 1.30
C GLU A 261 -18.72 -1.20 -0.23
N GLU A 262 -19.67 -0.57 -0.93
CA GLU A 262 -19.65 -0.47 -2.39
C GLU A 262 -18.41 0.28 -2.89
N LYS A 263 -18.06 1.40 -2.23
CA LYS A 263 -16.88 2.19 -2.60
C LYS A 263 -15.56 1.52 -2.25
N LEU A 264 -15.53 0.68 -1.22
CA LEU A 264 -14.41 -0.20 -0.95
C LEU A 264 -14.23 -1.20 -2.10
N ALA A 265 -15.31 -1.86 -2.54
CA ALA A 265 -15.26 -2.79 -3.67
C ALA A 265 -14.84 -2.09 -4.98
N GLU A 266 -15.39 -0.91 -5.29
CA GLU A 266 -14.99 -0.10 -6.45
C GLU A 266 -13.49 0.21 -6.43
N LEU A 267 -12.94 0.62 -5.28
CA LEU A 267 -11.53 0.96 -5.14
C LEU A 267 -10.64 -0.27 -5.36
N LEU A 268 -10.92 -1.38 -4.68
CA LEU A 268 -10.14 -2.63 -4.81
C LEU A 268 -10.18 -3.16 -6.25
N ASN A 269 -11.34 -3.08 -6.91
CA ASN A 269 -11.51 -3.49 -8.29
C ASN A 269 -10.72 -2.61 -9.26
N LEU A 270 -10.82 -1.28 -9.11
CA LEU A 270 -10.17 -0.34 -10.03
C LEU A 270 -8.65 -0.47 -9.98
N VAL A 271 -8.06 -0.60 -8.78
CA VAL A 271 -6.59 -0.76 -8.66
C VAL A 271 -6.10 -2.09 -9.25
N ALA A 272 -6.89 -3.16 -9.14
CA ALA A 272 -6.59 -4.42 -9.83
C ALA A 272 -6.72 -4.25 -11.35
N TYR A 273 -7.77 -3.57 -11.82
CA TYR A 273 -8.00 -3.31 -13.24
C TYR A 273 -6.84 -2.58 -13.90
N PHE A 274 -6.49 -1.38 -13.43
CA PHE A 274 -5.43 -0.62 -14.10
C PHE A 274 -4.04 -1.24 -13.93
N THR A 275 -3.82 -2.05 -12.88
CA THR A 275 -2.54 -2.72 -12.67
C THR A 275 -2.39 -3.90 -13.62
N GLY A 276 -3.42 -4.75 -13.73
CA GLY A 276 -3.43 -5.89 -14.64
C GLY A 276 -3.49 -5.48 -16.10
N ALA A 277 -4.39 -4.57 -16.47
CA ALA A 277 -4.66 -4.20 -17.85
C ALA A 277 -3.64 -3.24 -18.48
N ALA A 278 -2.71 -2.64 -17.71
CA ALA A 278 -1.66 -1.76 -18.24
C ALA A 278 -0.52 -2.54 -18.92
N GLN A 279 -0.89 -3.45 -19.84
CA GLN A 279 0.01 -4.26 -20.65
C GLN A 279 0.37 -3.56 -21.96
N ARG A 280 1.44 -4.06 -22.60
CA ARG A 280 1.87 -3.57 -23.91
C ARG A 280 2.33 -4.68 -24.85
N PRO A 281 1.41 -5.38 -25.52
CA PRO A 281 1.77 -6.29 -26.60
C PRO A 281 2.63 -5.61 -27.68
N PRO A 282 3.61 -6.31 -28.28
CA PRO A 282 3.98 -7.71 -28.06
C PRO A 282 5.00 -7.91 -26.92
N LYS A 283 5.21 -6.95 -26.02
CA LYS A 283 6.18 -7.10 -24.93
C LYS A 283 5.76 -8.19 -23.95
N GLN A 284 6.76 -8.74 -23.24
CA GLN A 284 6.53 -9.61 -22.11
C GLN A 284 5.58 -9.00 -21.09
N VAL A 285 4.83 -9.86 -20.42
CA VAL A 285 3.88 -9.50 -19.37
C VAL A 285 4.67 -8.88 -18.21
N LYS A 286 4.40 -7.62 -17.91
CA LYS A 286 5.03 -6.90 -16.80
C LYS A 286 4.02 -6.03 -16.09
N LEU A 287 4.05 -6.08 -14.75
CA LEU A 287 3.27 -5.19 -13.90
C LEU A 287 4.11 -3.99 -13.48
N ASP A 288 3.44 -2.85 -13.33
CA ASP A 288 4.10 -1.60 -12.97
C ASP A 288 4.37 -1.53 -11.47
N PHE A 289 5.64 -1.27 -11.12
CA PHE A 289 6.12 -1.15 -9.75
C PHE A 289 5.32 -0.14 -8.93
N PHE A 290 4.87 0.97 -9.50
CA PHE A 290 4.12 1.99 -8.76
C PHE A 290 2.63 1.67 -8.71
N LEU A 291 2.05 1.15 -9.80
CA LEU A 291 0.63 0.77 -9.83
C LEU A 291 0.33 -0.38 -8.88
N MET A 292 1.22 -1.37 -8.76
CA MET A 292 1.01 -2.45 -7.78
C MET A 292 0.95 -1.94 -6.33
N HIS A 293 1.60 -0.81 -6.00
CA HIS A 293 1.49 -0.24 -4.65
C HIS A 293 0.06 0.20 -4.34
N CYS A 294 -0.73 0.56 -5.36
CA CYS A 294 -2.15 0.86 -5.19
C CYS A 294 -2.92 -0.40 -4.75
N VAL A 295 -2.55 -1.57 -5.27
CA VAL A 295 -3.13 -2.88 -4.93
C VAL A 295 -2.61 -3.40 -3.58
N THR A 296 -1.30 -3.41 -3.35
CA THR A 296 -0.71 -3.96 -2.12
C THR A 296 -1.14 -3.20 -0.87
N SER A 297 -1.47 -1.90 -1.00
CA SER A 297 -2.00 -1.09 0.09
C SER A 297 -3.52 -1.14 0.23
N SER A 298 -4.28 -1.58 -0.79
CA SER A 298 -5.74 -1.55 -0.74
C SER A 298 -6.32 -2.58 0.24
N ILE A 299 -5.63 -3.70 0.45
CA ILE A 299 -6.06 -4.76 1.38
C ILE A 299 -6.36 -4.22 2.78
N PHE A 300 -5.53 -3.30 3.29
CA PHE A 300 -5.65 -2.79 4.66
C PHE A 300 -6.91 -1.95 4.89
N LEU A 301 -7.54 -1.44 3.83
CA LEU A 301 -8.82 -0.76 3.94
C LEU A 301 -9.90 -1.67 4.52
N SER A 302 -9.89 -2.98 4.18
CA SER A 302 -10.82 -3.98 4.73
C SER A 302 -10.74 -4.10 6.25
N LYS A 303 -9.56 -3.88 6.85
CA LYS A 303 -9.40 -3.82 8.31
C LYS A 303 -9.77 -2.45 8.85
N ILE A 304 -9.26 -1.37 8.25
CA ILE A 304 -9.45 -0.01 8.78
C ILE A 304 -10.95 0.35 8.90
N VAL A 305 -11.77 -0.01 7.91
CA VAL A 305 -13.21 0.30 7.95
C VAL A 305 -13.99 -0.48 9.00
N THR A 306 -13.44 -1.61 9.46
CA THR A 306 -14.06 -2.45 10.50
C THR A 306 -13.52 -2.19 11.90
N LEU A 307 -12.50 -1.33 12.06
CA LEU A 307 -11.96 -0.98 13.38
C LEU A 307 -13.05 -0.33 14.25
N PRO A 308 -13.35 -0.87 15.44
CA PRO A 308 -14.49 -0.43 16.25
C PRO A 308 -14.25 0.92 16.93
N TYR A 309 -12.99 1.29 17.14
CA TYR A 309 -12.60 2.52 17.83
C TYR A 309 -12.37 3.72 16.88
N LEU A 310 -12.44 3.52 15.57
CA LEU A 310 -12.43 4.63 14.61
C LEU A 310 -13.86 5.07 14.31
N ASP A 311 -14.10 6.38 14.41
CA ASP A 311 -15.37 6.96 14.00
C ASP A 311 -15.58 6.84 12.48
N THR A 312 -16.84 6.95 12.04
CA THR A 312 -17.22 6.84 10.64
C THR A 312 -16.52 7.87 9.75
N ARG A 313 -16.35 9.11 10.20
CA ARG A 313 -15.69 10.16 9.41
C ARG A 313 -14.22 9.80 9.16
N SER A 314 -13.53 9.29 10.16
CA SER A 314 -12.12 8.86 10.06
C SER A 314 -11.95 7.70 9.08
N LYS A 315 -12.86 6.71 9.11
CA LYS A 315 -12.90 5.61 8.13
C LYS A 315 -13.11 6.11 6.70
N LEU A 316 -14.12 6.97 6.50
CA LEU A 316 -14.41 7.58 5.20
C LEU A 316 -13.24 8.42 4.68
N ARG A 317 -12.56 9.15 5.57
CA ARG A 317 -11.41 9.99 5.19
C ARG A 317 -10.27 9.15 4.63
N VAL A 318 -9.91 8.03 5.30
CA VAL A 318 -8.86 7.14 4.81
C VAL A 318 -9.24 6.51 3.46
N LEU A 319 -10.48 6.06 3.31
CA LEU A 319 -10.98 5.52 2.04
C LEU A 319 -10.93 6.56 0.91
N GLU A 320 -11.47 7.76 1.14
CA GLU A 320 -11.48 8.84 0.15
C GLU A 320 -10.06 9.25 -0.23
N TRP A 321 -9.17 9.44 0.75
CA TRP A 321 -7.77 9.82 0.50
C TRP A 321 -7.02 8.72 -0.25
N LYS A 322 -7.28 7.45 0.06
CA LYS A 322 -6.68 6.33 -0.67
C LYS A 322 -7.11 6.31 -2.13
N GLY A 323 -8.40 6.42 -2.42
CA GLY A 323 -8.87 6.47 -3.80
C GLY A 323 -8.32 7.69 -4.56
N ARG A 324 -8.26 8.86 -3.92
CA ARG A 324 -7.65 10.07 -4.50
C ARG A 324 -6.17 9.88 -4.80
N ALA A 325 -5.42 9.25 -3.88
CA ALA A 325 -4.00 8.95 -4.08
C ALA A 325 -3.79 7.97 -5.25
N ASP A 326 -4.63 6.95 -5.39
CA ASP A 326 -4.57 5.98 -6.48
C ASP A 326 -4.81 6.62 -7.85
N LEU A 327 -5.78 7.55 -7.94
CA LEU A 327 -6.03 8.32 -9.16
C LEU A 327 -4.79 9.13 -9.57
N ALA A 328 -4.15 9.83 -8.63
CA ALA A 328 -2.93 10.60 -8.91
C ALA A 328 -1.74 9.70 -9.27
N LEU A 329 -1.58 8.56 -8.59
CA LEU A 329 -0.54 7.57 -8.89
C LEU A 329 -0.70 7.06 -10.33
N TYR A 330 -1.91 6.71 -10.76
CA TYR A 330 -2.16 6.28 -12.13
C TYR A 330 -1.80 7.37 -13.16
N VAL A 331 -2.28 8.62 -12.98
CA VAL A 331 -1.96 9.72 -13.90
C VAL A 331 -0.44 9.95 -13.99
N SER A 332 0.25 9.87 -12.86
CA SER A 332 1.71 10.04 -12.81
C SER A 332 2.49 8.98 -13.58
N ARG A 333 1.85 7.86 -13.95
CA ARG A 333 2.48 6.83 -14.79
C ARG A 333 2.28 7.05 -16.28
N GLY A 334 1.82 8.23 -16.70
CA GLY A 334 1.65 8.59 -18.10
C GLY A 334 0.37 8.00 -18.71
N VAL A 335 -0.65 7.76 -17.88
CA VAL A 335 -1.99 7.31 -18.31
C VAL A 335 -1.90 6.12 -19.29
N PRO A 336 -1.30 4.98 -18.88
CA PRO A 336 -1.09 3.86 -19.78
C PRO A 336 -2.42 3.38 -20.37
N LYS A 337 -2.39 3.02 -21.66
CA LYS A 337 -3.52 2.34 -22.31
C LYS A 337 -3.83 1.07 -21.53
N LEU A 338 -5.11 0.86 -21.23
CA LEU A 338 -5.59 -0.32 -20.53
C LEU A 338 -6.22 -1.28 -21.52
N LEU A 339 -5.64 -2.46 -21.62
CA LEU A 339 -6.05 -3.55 -22.50
C LEU A 339 -6.71 -4.61 -21.63
N LEU A 340 -8.02 -4.48 -21.41
CA LEU A 340 -8.78 -5.45 -20.62
C LEU A 340 -8.71 -6.85 -21.25
N GLU A 341 -8.65 -6.91 -22.59
CA GLU A 341 -8.50 -8.15 -23.37
C GLU A 341 -7.30 -8.98 -22.90
N GLU A 342 -6.16 -8.34 -22.63
CA GLU A 342 -4.93 -8.98 -22.13
C GLU A 342 -5.10 -9.67 -20.77
N VAL A 343 -6.09 -9.26 -19.98
CA VAL A 343 -6.48 -9.97 -18.76
C VAL A 343 -7.49 -11.06 -19.08
N THR A 344 -8.54 -10.76 -19.86
CA THR A 344 -9.63 -11.72 -20.10
C THR A 344 -9.17 -12.98 -20.85
N THR A 345 -8.25 -12.83 -21.80
CA THR A 345 -7.72 -13.93 -22.62
C THR A 345 -6.46 -14.57 -22.02
N TYR A 346 -6.01 -14.10 -20.85
CA TYR A 346 -4.82 -14.65 -20.20
C TYR A 346 -5.05 -16.10 -19.77
N GLU A 347 -4.13 -16.99 -20.10
CA GLU A 347 -4.13 -18.35 -19.58
C GLU A 347 -3.58 -18.35 -18.15
N ALA A 348 -4.39 -18.82 -17.19
CA ALA A 348 -4.00 -18.95 -15.79
C ALA A 348 -3.61 -20.40 -15.47
N PRO A 349 -2.35 -20.82 -15.68
CA PRO A 349 -1.94 -22.21 -15.47
C PRO A 349 -1.87 -22.60 -13.99
N ASN A 350 -1.77 -21.63 -13.08
CA ASN A 350 -1.65 -21.88 -11.65
C ASN A 350 -2.93 -21.51 -10.91
N ASP A 351 -3.32 -22.36 -9.96
CA ASP A 351 -4.33 -22.05 -8.96
C ASP A 351 -3.79 -21.15 -7.84
N TRP A 352 -4.68 -20.66 -6.97
CA TRP A 352 -4.30 -19.80 -5.85
C TRP A 352 -3.28 -20.46 -4.92
N LYS A 353 -3.40 -21.77 -4.66
CA LYS A 353 -2.47 -22.49 -3.78
C LYS A 353 -1.05 -22.46 -4.32
N THR A 354 -0.89 -22.72 -5.61
CA THR A 354 0.40 -22.67 -6.30
C THR A 354 0.97 -21.25 -6.29
N ILE A 355 0.16 -20.23 -6.62
CA ILE A 355 0.59 -18.83 -6.63
C ILE A 355 1.06 -18.37 -5.25
N PHE A 356 0.34 -18.71 -4.19
CA PHE A 356 0.71 -18.35 -2.82
C PHE A 356 2.04 -18.97 -2.42
N HIS A 357 2.26 -20.25 -2.73
CA HIS A 357 3.53 -20.89 -2.45
C HIS A 357 4.68 -20.29 -3.27
N VAL A 358 4.54 -20.19 -4.60
CA VAL A 358 5.59 -19.66 -5.50
C VAL A 358 5.97 -18.23 -5.14
N SER A 359 5.00 -17.37 -4.81
CA SER A 359 5.27 -16.00 -4.38
C SER A 359 5.97 -15.92 -3.02
N SER A 360 5.68 -16.86 -2.10
CA SER A 360 6.27 -16.89 -0.76
C SER A 360 7.74 -17.33 -0.77
N VAL A 361 8.10 -18.27 -1.64
CA VAL A 361 9.46 -18.81 -1.76
C VAL A 361 10.28 -18.16 -2.87
N HIS A 362 9.80 -17.05 -3.44
CA HIS A 362 10.47 -16.41 -4.56
C HIS A 362 11.91 -16.01 -4.19
N PRO A 363 12.94 -16.43 -4.96
CA PRO A 363 14.33 -16.38 -4.52
C PRO A 363 14.93 -14.96 -4.50
N ARG A 364 14.27 -14.00 -5.17
CA ARG A 364 14.78 -12.63 -5.36
C ARG A 364 13.82 -11.53 -4.94
N ASP A 365 12.55 -11.86 -4.69
CA ASP A 365 11.55 -10.85 -4.35
C ASP A 365 11.64 -10.56 -2.84
N ASP A 366 11.54 -9.30 -2.49
CA ASP A 366 11.57 -8.76 -1.13
C ASP A 366 10.15 -8.62 -0.53
N GLY A 367 9.13 -9.19 -1.19
CA GLY A 367 7.75 -9.27 -0.72
C GLY A 367 6.75 -8.45 -1.53
N HIS A 368 7.14 -7.80 -2.62
CA HIS A 368 6.18 -7.13 -3.51
C HIS A 368 5.23 -8.14 -4.17
N LEU A 369 5.75 -9.28 -4.64
CA LEU A 369 4.95 -10.29 -5.33
C LEU A 369 3.93 -10.94 -4.39
N SER A 370 4.36 -11.42 -3.21
CA SER A 370 3.47 -12.05 -2.24
C SER A 370 2.40 -11.07 -1.74
N LYS A 371 2.77 -9.80 -1.48
CA LYS A 371 1.80 -8.75 -1.14
C LYS A 371 0.75 -8.56 -2.22
N LEU A 372 1.18 -8.50 -3.48
CA LEU A 372 0.31 -8.26 -4.62
C LEU A 372 -0.69 -9.40 -4.79
N VAL A 373 -0.24 -10.65 -4.80
CA VAL A 373 -1.15 -11.81 -4.95
C VAL A 373 -2.11 -11.95 -3.77
N ARG A 374 -1.65 -11.66 -2.54
CA ARG A 374 -2.50 -11.66 -1.34
C ARG A 374 -3.58 -10.57 -1.43
N ALA A 375 -3.22 -9.38 -1.87
CA ALA A 375 -4.17 -8.28 -2.04
C ALA A 375 -5.19 -8.55 -3.16
N LEU A 376 -4.78 -9.20 -4.26
CA LEU A 376 -5.70 -9.64 -5.33
C LEU A 376 -6.69 -10.70 -4.83
N ALA A 377 -6.23 -11.68 -4.05
CA ALA A 377 -7.13 -12.69 -3.46
C ALA A 377 -8.13 -12.08 -2.47
N ASN A 378 -7.72 -11.09 -1.68
CA ASN A 378 -8.64 -10.28 -0.88
C ASN A 378 -9.63 -9.49 -1.75
N GLY A 379 -9.14 -8.86 -2.82
CA GLY A 379 -9.98 -8.14 -3.79
C GLY A 379 -11.07 -9.01 -4.39
N GLU A 380 -10.73 -10.23 -4.80
CA GLU A 380 -11.69 -11.24 -5.26
C GLU A 380 -12.76 -11.51 -4.20
N LYS A 381 -12.35 -11.80 -2.96
CA LYS A 381 -13.26 -12.08 -1.85
C LYS A 381 -14.21 -10.92 -1.55
N VAL A 382 -13.69 -9.69 -1.54
CA VAL A 382 -14.47 -8.48 -1.22
C VAL A 382 -15.41 -8.10 -2.35
N CYS A 383 -15.00 -8.24 -3.62
CA CYS A 383 -15.80 -7.84 -4.77
C CYS A 383 -16.85 -8.88 -5.17
N ARG A 384 -16.65 -10.16 -4.85
CA ARG A 384 -17.54 -11.27 -5.26
C ARG A 384 -19.03 -11.03 -4.96
N PRO A 385 -19.44 -10.54 -3.77
CA PRO A 385 -20.85 -10.27 -3.48
C PRO A 385 -21.48 -9.19 -4.39
N PHE A 386 -20.67 -8.36 -5.03
CA PHE A 386 -21.10 -7.23 -5.87
C PHE A 386 -21.07 -7.54 -7.37
N GLU A 387 -20.59 -8.71 -7.79
CA GLU A 387 -20.42 -9.03 -9.23
C GLU A 387 -21.74 -9.04 -10.01
N ALA A 388 -22.87 -9.38 -9.38
CA ALA A 388 -24.19 -9.29 -10.01
C ALA A 388 -24.60 -7.84 -10.36
N ARG A 389 -23.96 -6.84 -9.73
CA ARG A 389 -24.13 -5.40 -9.97
C ARG A 389 -22.86 -4.78 -10.56
N ALA A 390 -21.99 -5.58 -11.19
CA ALA A 390 -20.70 -5.11 -11.68
C ALA A 390 -20.81 -3.93 -12.66
N GLU A 391 -21.79 -3.94 -13.57
CA GLU A 391 -22.01 -2.85 -14.52
C GLU A 391 -22.42 -1.54 -13.81
N GLU A 392 -23.34 -1.63 -12.85
CA GLU A 392 -23.82 -0.49 -12.05
C GLU A 392 -22.68 0.16 -11.25
N LEU A 393 -21.86 -0.68 -10.62
CA LEU A 393 -20.76 -0.24 -9.76
C LEU A 393 -19.46 0.04 -10.53
N GLY A 394 -19.40 -0.27 -11.82
CA GLY A 394 -18.19 -0.11 -12.63
C GLY A 394 -17.05 -1.07 -12.26
N LEU A 395 -17.39 -2.31 -11.89
CA LEU A 395 -16.41 -3.37 -11.58
C LEU A 395 -16.02 -4.08 -12.87
N LEU A 396 -14.76 -3.93 -13.29
CA LEU A 396 -14.23 -4.53 -14.53
C LEU A 396 -13.49 -5.85 -14.31
N ILE A 397 -13.00 -6.10 -13.09
CA ILE A 397 -12.37 -7.38 -12.73
C ILE A 397 -13.40 -8.25 -12.02
N THR A 398 -13.84 -9.33 -12.66
CA THR A 398 -14.85 -10.25 -12.12
C THR A 398 -14.45 -11.71 -12.37
N GLY A 399 -14.99 -12.64 -11.58
CA GLY A 399 -14.78 -14.07 -11.79
C GLY A 399 -13.30 -14.46 -11.77
N ASP A 400 -12.85 -15.18 -12.80
CA ASP A 400 -11.48 -15.73 -12.88
C ASP A 400 -10.39 -14.68 -13.16
N MET A 401 -10.77 -13.43 -13.45
CA MET A 401 -9.83 -12.37 -13.79
C MET A 401 -8.86 -12.03 -12.66
N TRP A 402 -9.29 -12.16 -11.41
CA TRP A 402 -8.41 -11.96 -10.24
C TRP A 402 -7.24 -12.95 -10.24
N LEU A 403 -7.53 -14.23 -10.50
CA LEU A 403 -6.53 -15.29 -10.59
C LEU A 403 -5.64 -15.13 -11.83
N LYS A 404 -6.20 -14.64 -12.95
CA LYS A 404 -5.43 -14.31 -14.15
C LYS A 404 -4.41 -13.20 -13.88
N ILE A 405 -4.81 -12.11 -13.24
CA ILE A 405 -3.88 -11.03 -12.85
C ILE A 405 -2.81 -11.55 -11.88
N ALA A 406 -3.16 -12.46 -10.96
CA ALA A 406 -2.18 -13.07 -10.07
C ALA A 406 -1.17 -13.96 -10.83
N ASN A 407 -1.60 -14.72 -11.85
CA ASN A 407 -0.67 -15.44 -12.74
C ASN A 407 0.20 -14.47 -13.55
N MET A 408 -0.36 -13.36 -14.05
CA MET A 408 0.43 -12.30 -14.70
C MET A 408 1.50 -11.72 -13.77
N ALA A 409 1.22 -11.61 -12.46
CA ALA A 409 2.19 -11.16 -11.49
C ALA A 409 3.37 -12.13 -11.34
N ILE A 410 3.10 -13.44 -11.32
CA ILE A 410 4.15 -14.48 -11.35
C ILE A 410 4.99 -14.35 -12.62
N ASP A 411 4.35 -14.19 -13.78
CA ASP A 411 5.07 -14.08 -15.05
C ASP A 411 5.88 -12.77 -15.16
N SER A 412 5.40 -11.69 -14.53
CA SER A 412 6.15 -10.44 -14.41
C SER A 412 7.50 -10.64 -13.72
N THR A 413 7.62 -11.56 -12.76
CA THR A 413 8.88 -11.76 -12.00
C THR A 413 9.79 -12.85 -12.59
N LYS A 414 9.35 -13.53 -13.66
CA LYS A 414 10.20 -14.44 -14.44
C LYS A 414 11.25 -13.64 -15.24
N GLY A 415 12.43 -14.22 -15.42
CA GLY A 415 13.58 -13.65 -16.14
C GLY A 415 14.91 -13.84 -15.41
N ASP A 416 16.02 -13.61 -16.10
CA ASP A 416 17.38 -13.79 -15.54
C ASP A 416 17.74 -12.67 -14.55
N GLN A 417 18.91 -12.75 -13.90
CA GLN A 417 19.37 -11.74 -12.92
C GLN A 417 19.46 -10.31 -13.49
N MET A 418 19.59 -10.16 -14.81
CA MET A 418 19.68 -8.86 -15.49
C MET A 418 18.32 -8.24 -15.79
N ASP A 419 17.23 -9.01 -15.74
CA ASP A 419 15.88 -8.53 -16.05
C ASP A 419 15.22 -7.89 -14.83
N SER A 420 14.68 -6.68 -15.02
CA SER A 420 13.86 -6.07 -13.99
C SER A 420 12.54 -6.85 -13.82
N MET A 421 12.20 -7.20 -12.57
CA MET A 421 10.94 -7.88 -12.23
C MET A 421 9.71 -7.00 -12.53
N TRP A 422 9.87 -5.68 -12.51
CA TRP A 422 8.76 -4.73 -12.59
C TRP A 422 9.06 -3.63 -13.60
N VAL A 423 8.09 -3.28 -14.45
CA VAL A 423 8.21 -2.07 -15.26
C VAL A 423 8.05 -0.85 -14.35
N ARG A 424 8.80 0.22 -14.62
CA ARG A 424 8.74 1.45 -13.83
C ARG A 424 8.22 2.59 -14.69
N SER A 425 6.97 2.98 -14.46
CA SER A 425 6.24 4.00 -15.21
C SER A 425 5.82 3.52 -16.60
N THR A 426 4.99 2.49 -16.60
CA THR A 426 4.57 1.73 -17.78
C THR A 426 3.93 2.60 -18.85
N GLY A 427 3.34 3.77 -18.60
CA GLY A 427 2.78 4.61 -19.67
C GLY A 427 3.82 5.30 -20.56
N PHE A 428 5.09 5.35 -20.15
CA PHE A 428 6.16 5.98 -20.91
C PHE A 428 6.88 4.97 -21.82
N GLU A 429 7.29 5.42 -23.00
CA GLU A 429 8.01 4.61 -23.99
C GLU A 429 9.37 4.14 -23.47
N GLU A 430 10.05 4.99 -22.73
CA GLU A 430 11.38 4.79 -22.17
C GLU A 430 11.43 3.64 -21.16
N ALA A 431 10.34 3.40 -20.42
CA ALA A 431 10.25 2.36 -19.39
C ALA A 431 10.43 0.94 -19.95
N ARG A 432 10.41 0.79 -21.27
CA ARG A 432 10.17 -0.48 -21.96
C ARG A 432 11.34 -0.90 -22.87
N LYS A 433 12.39 -0.06 -22.99
CA LYS A 433 13.54 -0.30 -23.88
C LYS A 433 14.30 -1.59 -23.57
N HIS A 434 14.20 -2.08 -22.33
CA HIS A 434 14.94 -3.25 -21.84
C HIS A 434 14.10 -4.52 -21.77
N PHE A 435 12.83 -4.49 -22.19
CA PHE A 435 11.97 -5.67 -22.13
C PHE A 435 11.82 -6.31 -23.50
N HIS A 436 11.96 -7.63 -23.51
CA HIS A 436 11.85 -8.48 -24.69
C HIS A 436 10.39 -8.62 -25.15
N ASP A 437 10.21 -9.00 -26.41
CA ASP A 437 8.92 -9.39 -26.95
C ASP A 437 8.58 -10.80 -26.44
N ARG A 438 7.31 -11.04 -26.10
CA ARG A 438 6.84 -12.38 -25.74
C ARG A 438 6.81 -13.26 -26.98
N PRO A 439 7.08 -14.57 -26.87
CA PRO A 439 6.85 -15.50 -27.97
C PRO A 439 5.41 -15.32 -28.46
N HIS A 440 5.22 -15.18 -29.77
CA HIS A 440 3.88 -15.17 -30.34
C HIS A 440 3.20 -16.49 -29.97
N LEU A 441 2.07 -16.41 -29.26
CA LEU A 441 1.14 -17.52 -29.11
C LEU A 441 0.48 -17.82 -30.45
#